data_AF-A0A5C5WDC9-F1
#
_entry.id   AF-A0A5C5WDC9-F1
#
_cell.length_a   1.000
_cell.length_b   1.000
_cell.length_c   1.000
_cell.angle_alpha   90.00
_cell.angle_beta   90.00
_cell.angle_gamma   90.00
#
_symmetry.space_group_name_H-M   'P 1'
#
loop_
_entity.id
_entity.type
_entity.pdbx_description
1 polymer ?
#
loop_
_entity_poly.entity_id
_entity_poly.type
_entity_poly.pdbx_seq_one_letter_code
_entity_poly.pdbx_strand_id
1 'polypeptide(L)'
;MERLRKFVYLAPLLVACGSGASEYREADDFAVAVERVEAYAEEYGAANTLLVVDIDNTLLAMRNPLGSDQWFEWQEYLRKNEPESPLLVAKEFPQLLEAQGLLFTIGRMRPPQTDLPALVERVQSLGVPTLVLTSRGEDFRPATERELKNNGYDFASSVLPTEGIPAGRYLPYDPKDVTTAGLTAEEADLFELGEPREVSFEDGIMMSSGQHKGAMLLTILQHAKQLPQAVVFVDDHGRHVHRIYDALERRGIEISAIHYHREDLNVARFRYGDKTEVDRRWRRLEAALTEALSVPVEAPAPALTP
;
A
#
# COMPACT_ATOMS: atom_id res chain seq x y z
N MET A 1 24.62 -6.85 -71.89
CA MET A 1 23.51 -7.82 -71.73
C MET A 1 24.03 -8.95 -70.83
N GLU A 2 24.25 -8.63 -69.56
CA GLU A 2 23.32 -8.83 -68.42
C GLU A 2 23.46 -10.23 -67.80
N ARG A 3 24.25 -10.29 -66.71
CA ARG A 3 24.36 -11.44 -65.81
C ARG A 3 23.23 -11.35 -64.78
N LEU A 4 22.31 -12.29 -64.83
CA LEU A 4 21.18 -12.44 -63.91
C LEU A 4 21.68 -12.95 -62.54
N ARG A 5 21.69 -12.08 -61.51
CA ARG A 5 21.93 -12.46 -60.11
C ARG A 5 20.63 -13.07 -59.54
N LYS A 6 20.69 -14.35 -59.13
CA LYS A 6 19.65 -15.00 -58.33
C LYS A 6 19.72 -14.46 -56.91
N PHE A 7 18.71 -13.69 -56.49
CA PHE A 7 18.49 -13.37 -55.09
C PHE A 7 17.74 -14.52 -54.43
N VAL A 8 18.37 -15.14 -53.43
CA VAL A 8 17.70 -16.07 -52.51
C VAL A 8 17.03 -15.21 -51.45
N TYR A 9 15.70 -15.23 -51.41
CA TYR A 9 14.94 -14.61 -50.33
C TYR A 9 15.00 -15.54 -49.11
N LEU A 10 15.80 -15.18 -48.10
CA LEU A 10 15.62 -15.70 -46.75
C LEU A 10 14.39 -15.01 -46.15
N ALA A 11 13.32 -15.77 -45.94
CA ALA A 11 12.21 -15.31 -45.11
C ALA A 11 12.68 -15.26 -43.64
N PRO A 12 12.44 -14.15 -42.91
CA PRO A 12 12.69 -14.14 -41.48
C PRO A 12 11.64 -15.02 -40.81
N LEU A 13 12.10 -16.06 -40.11
CA LEU A 13 11.27 -16.81 -39.19
C LEU A 13 10.99 -15.87 -38.00
N LEU A 14 9.82 -15.24 -37.98
CA LEU A 14 9.30 -14.55 -36.81
C LEU A 14 8.94 -15.63 -35.78
N VAL A 15 9.88 -15.91 -34.87
CA VAL A 15 9.55 -16.56 -33.61
C VAL A 15 8.75 -15.54 -32.81
N ALA A 16 7.45 -15.74 -32.72
CA ALA A 16 6.61 -15.02 -31.77
C ALA A 16 6.97 -15.53 -30.37
N CYS A 17 7.92 -14.87 -29.71
CA CYS A 17 7.95 -14.84 -28.25
C CYS A 17 6.74 -14.00 -27.82
N GLY A 18 5.62 -14.65 -27.54
CA GLY A 18 4.59 -14.05 -26.70
C GLY A 18 5.08 -14.09 -25.27
N SER A 19 5.94 -13.13 -24.90
CA SER A 19 5.96 -12.62 -23.54
C SER A 19 5.08 -11.38 -23.59
N GLY A 20 3.98 -11.34 -22.84
CA GLY A 20 3.36 -10.07 -22.57
C GLY A 20 4.44 -9.11 -22.02
N ALA A 21 4.45 -7.88 -22.51
CA ALA A 21 5.41 -6.89 -22.04
C ALA A 21 4.85 -6.30 -20.73
N SER A 22 5.70 -6.20 -19.71
CA SER A 22 5.39 -5.41 -18.52
C SER A 22 4.88 -4.03 -18.93
N GLU A 23 3.87 -3.54 -18.24
CA GLU A 23 3.16 -2.32 -18.60
C GLU A 23 2.86 -1.44 -17.39
N TYR A 24 2.81 -0.14 -17.67
CA TYR A 24 2.32 0.89 -16.77
C TYR A 24 0.99 1.42 -17.31
N ARG A 25 -0.02 1.54 -16.44
CA ARG A 25 -1.34 2.05 -16.81
C ARG A 25 -1.85 3.04 -15.78
N GLU A 26 -2.61 4.02 -16.25
CA GLU A 26 -3.43 4.89 -15.40
C GLU A 26 -4.88 4.42 -15.50
N ALA A 27 -5.61 4.42 -14.38
CA ALA A 27 -7.01 4.01 -14.37
C ALA A 27 -7.82 4.72 -13.28
N ASP A 28 -9.07 5.09 -13.59
CA ASP A 28 -10.06 5.57 -12.62
C ASP A 28 -11.04 4.47 -12.17
N ASP A 29 -10.98 3.30 -12.81
CA ASP A 29 -11.86 2.15 -12.55
C ASP A 29 -11.03 0.90 -12.23
N PHE A 30 -11.33 0.27 -11.10
CA PHE A 30 -10.61 -0.91 -10.64
C PHE A 30 -10.85 -2.13 -11.56
N ALA A 31 -11.89 -2.10 -12.41
CA ALA A 31 -12.12 -3.13 -13.42
C ALA A 31 -10.93 -3.33 -14.36
N VAL A 32 -10.11 -2.30 -14.62
CA VAL A 32 -8.88 -2.42 -15.42
C VAL A 32 -7.89 -3.41 -14.79
N ALA A 33 -7.80 -3.44 -13.45
CA ALA A 33 -6.97 -4.41 -12.75
C ALA A 33 -7.53 -5.82 -12.87
N VAL A 34 -8.86 -5.98 -12.78
CA VAL A 34 -9.53 -7.27 -12.95
C VAL A 34 -9.30 -7.84 -14.35
N GLU A 35 -9.46 -7.02 -15.39
CA GLU A 35 -9.20 -7.43 -16.78
C GLU A 35 -7.76 -7.92 -16.98
N ARG A 36 -6.78 -7.27 -16.33
CA ARG A 36 -5.38 -7.71 -16.37
C ARG A 36 -5.13 -9.00 -15.61
N VAL A 37 -5.74 -9.14 -14.44
CA VAL A 37 -5.66 -10.39 -13.66
C VAL A 37 -6.25 -11.54 -14.47
N GLU A 38 -7.41 -11.34 -15.11
CA GLU A 38 -8.06 -12.37 -15.94
C GLU A 38 -7.18 -12.77 -17.12
N ALA A 39 -6.57 -11.81 -17.80
CA ALA A 39 -5.65 -12.09 -18.90
C ALA A 39 -4.42 -12.89 -18.44
N TYR A 40 -3.79 -12.52 -17.32
CA TYR A 40 -2.68 -13.29 -16.76
C TYR A 40 -3.08 -14.66 -16.23
N ALA A 41 -4.27 -14.79 -15.64
CA ALA A 41 -4.77 -16.08 -15.20
C ALA A 41 -5.07 -17.02 -16.38
N GLU A 42 -5.50 -16.50 -17.53
CA GLU A 42 -5.66 -17.27 -18.76
C GLU A 42 -4.31 -17.71 -19.35
N GLU A 43 -3.31 -16.82 -19.35
CA GLU A 43 -1.98 -17.06 -19.93
C GLU A 43 -1.10 -17.96 -19.06
N TYR A 44 -0.99 -17.63 -17.77
CA TYR A 44 -0.06 -18.27 -16.83
C TYR A 44 -0.73 -19.21 -15.84
N GLY A 45 -2.05 -19.15 -15.71
CA GLY A 45 -2.82 -19.84 -14.68
C GLY A 45 -2.94 -19.02 -13.40
N ALA A 46 -4.06 -19.21 -12.69
CA ALA A 46 -4.39 -18.44 -11.49
C ALA A 46 -3.33 -18.54 -10.38
N ALA A 47 -2.75 -19.72 -10.16
CA ALA A 47 -1.70 -19.92 -9.15
C ALA A 47 -0.35 -19.26 -9.50
N ASN A 48 -0.14 -18.85 -10.76
CA ASN A 48 1.04 -18.11 -11.22
C ASN A 48 0.77 -16.60 -11.38
N THR A 49 -0.44 -16.15 -11.07
CA THR A 49 -0.85 -14.75 -11.14
C THR A 49 -1.02 -14.22 -9.73
N LEU A 50 -0.60 -13.00 -9.44
CA LEU A 50 -0.76 -12.38 -8.12
C LEU A 50 -1.36 -10.99 -8.27
N LEU A 51 -2.43 -10.70 -7.52
CA LEU A 51 -2.92 -9.34 -7.34
C LEU A 51 -2.28 -8.73 -6.08
N VAL A 52 -1.56 -7.62 -6.23
CA VAL A 52 -1.03 -6.83 -5.10
C VAL A 52 -1.71 -5.46 -5.09
N VAL A 53 -2.22 -5.05 -3.93
CA VAL A 53 -3.03 -3.82 -3.80
C VAL A 53 -2.63 -3.00 -2.59
N ASP A 54 -2.56 -1.68 -2.73
CA ASP A 54 -2.46 -0.77 -1.59
C ASP A 54 -3.81 -0.59 -0.87
N ILE A 55 -3.79 0.06 0.31
CA ILE A 55 -4.99 0.38 1.08
C ILE A 55 -5.46 1.81 0.87
N ASP A 56 -4.63 2.80 1.23
CA ASP A 56 -5.06 4.19 1.38
C ASP A 56 -5.39 4.76 0.01
N ASN A 57 -6.59 5.34 -0.15
CA ASN A 57 -7.14 5.81 -1.44
C ASN A 57 -7.26 4.75 -2.56
N THR A 58 -6.87 3.50 -2.31
CA THR A 58 -6.95 2.38 -3.25
C THR A 58 -8.09 1.43 -2.89
N LEU A 59 -7.98 0.68 -1.79
CA LEU A 59 -9.07 -0.16 -1.26
C LEU A 59 -10.00 0.62 -0.33
N LEU A 60 -9.46 1.59 0.42
CA LEU A 60 -10.14 2.34 1.47
C LEU A 60 -9.74 3.81 1.44
N ALA A 61 -10.74 4.69 1.46
CA ALA A 61 -10.58 6.12 1.70
C ALA A 61 -11.34 6.54 2.97
N MET A 62 -10.81 7.50 3.70
CA MET A 62 -11.51 8.07 4.86
C MET A 62 -12.80 8.77 4.42
N ARG A 63 -13.89 8.58 5.17
CA ARG A 63 -15.18 9.27 4.87
C ARG A 63 -15.13 10.77 5.13
N ASN A 64 -14.25 11.21 6.02
CA ASN A 64 -14.01 12.62 6.32
C ASN A 64 -12.55 12.96 5.98
N PRO A 65 -12.25 14.20 5.57
CA PRO A 65 -10.87 14.57 5.27
C PRO A 65 -9.93 14.54 6.48
N LEU A 66 -10.45 14.72 7.71
CA LEU A 66 -9.63 14.57 8.92
C LEU A 66 -9.18 13.11 9.08
N GLY A 67 -7.86 12.90 9.13
CA GLY A 67 -7.24 11.56 9.21
C GLY A 67 -7.12 10.84 7.88
N SER A 68 -7.49 11.48 6.77
CA SER A 68 -7.21 10.97 5.42
C SER A 68 -5.71 11.00 5.10
N ASP A 69 -5.29 10.26 4.08
CA ASP A 69 -3.89 10.25 3.61
C ASP A 69 -3.40 11.66 3.28
N GLN A 70 -4.18 12.42 2.53
CA GLN A 70 -3.89 13.81 2.18
C GLN A 70 -3.85 14.75 3.40
N TRP A 71 -4.59 14.45 4.48
CA TRP A 71 -4.44 15.19 5.74
C TRP A 71 -3.13 14.87 6.44
N PHE A 72 -2.74 13.60 6.45
CA PHE A 72 -1.47 13.17 7.02
C PHE A 72 -0.29 13.78 6.24
N GLU A 73 -0.31 13.73 4.91
CA GLU A 73 0.69 14.38 4.06
C GLU A 73 0.79 15.90 4.33
N TRP A 74 -0.36 16.57 4.49
CA TRP A 74 -0.38 18.00 4.82
C TRP A 74 0.22 18.29 6.19
N GLN A 75 -0.09 17.49 7.21
CA GLN A 75 0.49 17.66 8.55
C GLN A 75 2.00 17.40 8.54
N GLU A 76 2.46 16.41 7.79
CA GLU A 76 3.89 16.16 7.61
C GLU A 76 4.58 17.30 6.84
N TYR A 77 3.92 17.89 5.85
CA TYR A 77 4.41 19.10 5.18
C TYR A 77 4.55 20.27 6.15
N LEU A 78 3.51 20.56 6.94
CA LEU A 78 3.57 21.62 7.95
C LEU A 78 4.70 21.37 8.95
N ARG A 79 4.85 20.15 9.45
CA ARG A 79 5.92 19.79 10.39
C ARG A 79 7.31 20.09 9.85
N LYS A 80 7.54 19.82 8.56
CA LYS A 80 8.84 20.00 7.89
C LYS A 80 9.10 21.43 7.42
N ASN A 81 8.07 22.16 6.99
CA ASN A 81 8.23 23.41 6.25
C ASN A 81 7.60 24.62 6.94
N GLU A 82 6.59 24.40 7.80
CA GLU A 82 5.85 25.43 8.51
C GLU A 82 5.59 25.04 9.99
N PRO A 83 6.64 24.75 10.80
CA PRO A 83 6.48 24.17 12.13
C PRO A 83 5.78 25.08 13.15
N GLU A 84 5.65 26.38 12.83
CA GLU A 84 4.93 27.37 13.64
C GLU A 84 3.48 27.58 13.18
N SER A 85 3.01 26.81 12.19
CA SER A 85 1.64 26.89 11.72
C SER A 85 0.67 26.60 12.86
N PRO A 86 -0.35 27.44 13.10
CA PRO A 86 -1.34 27.16 14.14
C PRO A 86 -2.19 25.93 13.82
N LEU A 87 -2.16 25.45 12.56
CA LEU A 87 -2.89 24.28 12.08
C LEU A 87 -2.08 22.98 12.22
N LEU A 88 -0.84 23.07 12.69
CA LEU A 88 0.00 21.90 12.96
C LEU A 88 -0.52 21.18 14.20
N VAL A 89 -0.80 19.89 14.05
CA VAL A 89 -1.37 19.01 15.06
C VAL A 89 -0.29 18.47 15.99
N ALA A 90 0.86 18.10 15.44
CA ALA A 90 1.95 17.47 16.18
C ALA A 90 3.30 17.95 15.64
N LYS A 91 4.21 18.33 16.56
CA LYS A 91 5.56 18.78 16.20
C LYS A 91 6.49 17.62 15.90
N GLU A 92 6.33 16.52 16.61
CA GLU A 92 7.14 15.31 16.43
C GLU A 92 6.41 14.26 15.60
N PHE A 93 7.15 13.55 14.76
CA PHE A 93 6.58 12.52 13.89
C PHE A 93 5.86 11.38 14.66
N PRO A 94 6.38 10.86 15.79
CA PRO A 94 5.66 9.87 16.58
C PRO A 94 4.30 10.36 17.08
N GLN A 95 4.19 11.63 17.49
CA GLN A 95 2.93 12.23 17.95
C GLN A 95 1.93 12.40 16.79
N LEU A 96 2.42 12.66 15.57
CA LEU A 96 1.58 12.66 14.38
C LEU A 96 1.03 11.26 14.08
N LEU A 97 1.85 10.21 14.25
CA LEU A 97 1.39 8.83 14.15
C LEU A 97 0.36 8.46 15.23
N GLU A 98 0.52 8.95 16.46
CA GLU A 98 -0.48 8.77 17.53
C GLU A 98 -1.83 9.42 17.15
N ALA A 99 -1.80 10.66 16.65
CA ALA A 99 -2.99 11.34 16.16
C ALA A 99 -3.64 10.58 15.00
N GLN A 100 -2.86 10.09 14.04
CA GLN A 100 -3.34 9.28 12.92
C GLN A 100 -3.96 7.95 13.40
N GLY A 101 -3.30 7.26 14.33
CA GLY A 101 -3.77 6.00 14.90
C GLY A 101 -5.10 6.16 15.63
N LEU A 102 -5.27 7.24 16.39
CA LEU A 102 -6.55 7.60 17.00
C LEU A 102 -7.63 7.82 15.93
N LEU A 103 -7.33 8.61 14.89
CA LEU A 103 -8.29 8.92 13.82
C LEU A 103 -8.68 7.68 13.01
N PHE A 104 -7.76 6.76 12.76
CA PHE A 104 -8.07 5.45 12.19
C PHE A 104 -8.90 4.60 13.15
N THR A 105 -8.63 4.66 14.45
CA THR A 105 -9.35 3.88 15.46
C THR A 105 -10.82 4.29 15.54
N ILE A 106 -11.14 5.58 15.50
CA ILE A 106 -12.52 6.08 15.65
C ILE A 106 -13.20 6.38 14.31
N GLY A 107 -12.41 6.62 13.27
CA GLY A 107 -12.88 6.99 11.94
C GLY A 107 -13.52 5.82 11.19
N ARG A 108 -14.28 6.19 10.17
CA ARG A 108 -14.89 5.24 9.22
C ARG A 108 -14.34 5.47 7.83
N MET A 109 -14.06 4.37 7.14
CA MET A 109 -13.61 4.35 5.77
C MET A 109 -14.73 3.91 4.83
N ARG A 110 -14.46 4.02 3.53
CA ARG A 110 -15.29 3.53 2.44
C ARG A 110 -14.40 3.08 1.29
N PRO A 111 -14.85 2.20 0.40
CA PRO A 111 -14.21 2.02 -0.89
C PRO A 111 -14.19 3.34 -1.71
N PRO A 112 -13.11 3.63 -2.45
CA PRO A 112 -13.09 4.66 -3.49
C PRO A 112 -14.14 4.44 -4.58
N GLN A 113 -14.40 3.17 -4.90
CA GLN A 113 -15.38 2.71 -5.87
C GLN A 113 -16.35 1.73 -5.20
N THR A 114 -17.66 1.96 -5.34
CA THR A 114 -18.69 1.23 -4.57
C THR A 114 -18.70 -0.28 -4.80
N ASP A 115 -18.42 -0.71 -6.02
CA ASP A 115 -18.35 -2.11 -6.45
C ASP A 115 -16.95 -2.74 -6.31
N LEU A 116 -15.95 -2.00 -5.81
CA LEU A 116 -14.57 -2.48 -5.66
C LEU A 116 -14.45 -3.77 -4.82
N PRO A 117 -15.19 -3.93 -3.69
CA PRO A 117 -15.18 -5.20 -2.95
C PRO A 117 -15.61 -6.40 -3.80
N ALA A 118 -16.63 -6.24 -4.65
CA ALA A 118 -17.10 -7.30 -5.54
C ALA A 118 -16.10 -7.59 -6.67
N LEU A 119 -15.35 -6.58 -7.13
CA LEU A 119 -14.27 -6.75 -8.10
C LEU A 119 -13.10 -7.54 -7.52
N VAL A 120 -12.73 -7.28 -6.25
CA VAL A 120 -11.72 -8.08 -5.54
C VAL A 120 -12.21 -9.51 -5.34
N GLU A 121 -13.46 -9.71 -4.90
CA GLU A 121 -14.07 -11.04 -4.76
C GLU A 121 -14.06 -11.82 -6.09
N ARG A 122 -14.35 -11.15 -7.21
CA ARG A 122 -14.24 -11.75 -8.55
C ARG A 122 -12.83 -12.27 -8.82
N VAL A 123 -11.79 -11.49 -8.53
CA VAL A 123 -10.40 -11.94 -8.67
C VAL A 123 -10.12 -13.17 -7.80
N GLN A 124 -10.54 -13.13 -6.53
CA GLN A 124 -10.34 -14.23 -5.59
C GLN A 124 -11.07 -15.51 -6.05
N SER A 125 -12.26 -15.38 -6.65
CA SER A 125 -13.04 -16.49 -7.17
C SER A 125 -12.38 -17.22 -8.35
N LEU A 126 -11.43 -16.58 -9.03
CA LEU A 126 -10.59 -17.21 -10.06
C LEU A 126 -9.51 -18.14 -9.47
N GLY A 127 -9.35 -18.16 -8.14
CA GLY A 127 -8.26 -18.85 -7.46
C GLY A 127 -6.92 -18.11 -7.53
N VAL A 128 -6.94 -16.82 -7.89
CA VAL A 128 -5.76 -15.95 -7.93
C VAL A 128 -5.41 -15.52 -6.51
N PRO A 129 -4.16 -15.76 -6.04
CA PRO A 129 -3.71 -15.20 -4.79
C PRO A 129 -3.70 -13.67 -4.78
N THR A 130 -3.94 -13.10 -3.61
CA THR A 130 -3.99 -11.67 -3.36
C THR A 130 -3.07 -11.29 -2.21
N LEU A 131 -2.46 -10.11 -2.28
CA LEU A 131 -1.64 -9.53 -1.23
C LEU A 131 -1.98 -8.04 -1.07
N VAL A 132 -2.20 -7.60 0.16
CA VAL A 132 -2.34 -6.18 0.49
C VAL A 132 -0.97 -5.66 0.95
N LEU A 133 -0.46 -4.60 0.33
CA LEU A 133 0.84 -4.01 0.64
C LEU A 133 0.69 -2.53 0.98
N THR A 134 0.66 -2.23 2.29
CA THR A 134 0.44 -0.85 2.78
C THR A 134 1.67 -0.27 3.44
N SER A 135 1.82 1.06 3.33
CA SER A 135 2.82 1.84 4.08
C SER A 135 2.48 2.00 5.57
N ARG A 136 1.29 1.59 6.01
CA ARG A 136 0.90 1.62 7.42
C ARG A 136 1.85 0.75 8.27
N GLY A 137 2.12 1.19 9.49
CA GLY A 137 2.85 0.41 10.49
C GLY A 137 1.92 -0.51 11.28
N GLU A 138 2.49 -1.50 11.96
CA GLU A 138 1.75 -2.55 12.67
C GLU A 138 0.76 -2.02 13.72
N ASP A 139 1.04 -0.88 14.35
CA ASP A 139 0.14 -0.25 15.33
C ASP A 139 -1.23 0.12 14.71
N PHE A 140 -1.33 0.24 13.38
CA PHE A 140 -2.57 0.55 12.67
C PHE A 140 -3.33 -0.69 12.19
N ARG A 141 -2.80 -1.91 12.37
CA ARG A 141 -3.41 -3.15 11.88
C ARG A 141 -4.84 -3.36 12.39
N PRO A 142 -5.15 -3.22 13.70
CA PRO A 142 -6.50 -3.49 14.19
C PRO A 142 -7.58 -2.59 13.56
N ALA A 143 -7.27 -1.31 13.35
CA ALA A 143 -8.19 -0.39 12.68
C ALA A 143 -8.31 -0.70 11.18
N THR A 144 -7.20 -1.11 10.55
CA THR A 144 -7.14 -1.47 9.13
C THR A 144 -7.99 -2.69 8.83
N GLU A 145 -7.78 -3.79 9.54
CA GLU A 145 -8.54 -5.05 9.36
C GLU A 145 -10.02 -4.86 9.66
N ARG A 146 -10.34 -4.08 10.72
CA ARG A 146 -11.72 -3.72 11.03
C ARG A 146 -12.39 -3.02 9.85
N GLU A 147 -11.74 -2.03 9.25
CA GLU A 147 -12.34 -1.28 8.14
C GLU A 147 -12.34 -2.05 6.82
N LEU A 148 -11.37 -2.93 6.56
CA LEU A 148 -11.42 -3.86 5.44
C LEU A 148 -12.66 -4.77 5.56
N LYS A 149 -12.82 -5.41 6.72
CA LYS A 149 -13.98 -6.26 7.01
C LYS A 149 -15.31 -5.52 6.93
N ASN A 150 -15.39 -4.32 7.51
CA ASN A 150 -16.62 -3.52 7.48
C ASN A 150 -17.04 -3.09 6.06
N ASN A 151 -16.10 -3.07 5.12
CA ASN A 151 -16.35 -2.72 3.72
C ASN A 151 -16.35 -3.95 2.79
N GLY A 152 -16.42 -5.16 3.34
CA GLY A 152 -16.67 -6.39 2.57
C GLY A 152 -15.43 -7.04 1.96
N TYR A 153 -14.22 -6.69 2.42
CA TYR A 153 -13.00 -7.37 1.99
C TYR A 153 -12.64 -8.53 2.92
N ASP A 154 -12.22 -9.65 2.34
CA ASP A 154 -11.62 -10.80 3.02
C ASP A 154 -10.39 -11.26 2.23
N PHE A 155 -9.19 -10.86 2.66
CA PHE A 155 -7.94 -11.27 2.00
C PHE A 155 -7.39 -12.60 2.54
N ALA A 156 -7.88 -13.07 3.69
CA ALA A 156 -7.46 -14.32 4.31
C ALA A 156 -7.86 -15.55 3.47
N SER A 157 -8.93 -15.43 2.67
CA SER A 157 -9.42 -16.52 1.81
C SER A 157 -8.54 -16.79 0.57
N SER A 158 -7.65 -15.87 0.20
CA SER A 158 -6.87 -15.91 -1.04
C SER A 158 -5.41 -15.50 -0.83
N VAL A 159 -4.86 -15.73 0.35
CA VAL A 159 -3.48 -15.36 0.68
C VAL A 159 -2.48 -16.05 -0.25
N LEU A 160 -1.45 -15.31 -0.68
CA LEU A 160 -0.27 -15.90 -1.33
C LEU A 160 0.30 -17.04 -0.46
N PRO A 161 0.37 -18.29 -0.94
CA PRO A 161 0.94 -19.37 -0.16
C PRO A 161 2.42 -19.14 0.14
N THR A 162 2.76 -18.90 1.41
CA THR A 162 4.12 -18.62 1.88
C THR A 162 4.61 -19.61 2.93
N GLU A 163 5.93 -19.70 3.14
CA GLU A 163 6.58 -20.49 4.20
C GLU A 163 7.71 -19.71 4.87
N GLY A 164 7.89 -19.93 6.17
CA GLY A 164 9.04 -19.38 6.91
C GLY A 164 8.98 -17.89 7.22
N ILE A 165 7.82 -17.24 7.04
CA ILE A 165 7.60 -15.86 7.51
C ILE A 165 7.42 -15.88 9.04
N PRO A 166 8.13 -15.03 9.80
CA PRO A 166 7.92 -14.91 11.24
C PRO A 166 6.50 -14.44 11.59
N ALA A 167 5.92 -14.99 12.67
CA ALA A 167 4.64 -14.50 13.20
C ALA A 167 4.83 -13.15 13.93
N GLY A 168 3.84 -12.27 13.85
CA GLY A 168 3.90 -10.95 14.47
C GLY A 168 4.90 -10.00 13.82
N ARG A 169 5.56 -9.18 14.64
CA ARG A 169 6.52 -8.17 14.19
C ARG A 169 7.90 -8.79 13.92
N TYR A 170 8.51 -8.42 12.81
CA TYR A 170 9.87 -8.82 12.46
C TYR A 170 10.59 -7.76 11.62
N LEU A 171 11.92 -7.81 11.60
CA LEU A 171 12.71 -7.00 10.67
C LEU A 171 12.77 -7.70 9.31
N PRO A 172 12.44 -7.03 8.19
CA PRO A 172 12.33 -7.66 6.88
C PRO A 172 13.67 -8.03 6.24
N TYR A 173 14.77 -7.43 6.67
CA TYR A 173 16.13 -7.72 6.21
C TYR A 173 17.16 -7.30 7.26
N ASP A 174 18.38 -7.85 7.19
CA ASP A 174 19.54 -7.33 7.93
C ASP A 174 20.24 -6.27 7.05
N PRO A 175 20.43 -5.02 7.52
CA PRO A 175 21.12 -3.99 6.73
C PRO A 175 22.57 -4.34 6.39
N LYS A 176 23.19 -5.29 7.09
CA LYS A 176 24.54 -5.79 6.80
C LYS A 176 24.55 -6.93 5.78
N ASP A 177 23.42 -7.63 5.63
CA ASP A 177 23.27 -8.76 4.71
C ASP A 177 21.81 -8.92 4.26
N VAL A 178 21.44 -8.13 3.26
CA VAL A 178 20.12 -8.14 2.64
C VAL A 178 19.81 -9.44 1.88
N THR A 179 20.83 -10.26 1.60
CA THR A 179 20.67 -11.48 0.80
C THR A 179 19.87 -12.57 1.50
N THR A 180 19.89 -12.55 2.84
CA THR A 180 19.04 -13.40 3.69
C THR A 180 17.54 -13.15 3.46
N ALA A 181 17.17 -11.96 2.97
CA ALA A 181 15.80 -11.56 2.66
C ALA A 181 15.44 -11.72 1.17
N GLY A 182 16.30 -12.36 0.36
CA GLY A 182 16.07 -12.54 -1.08
C GLY A 182 16.31 -11.29 -1.94
N LEU A 183 16.94 -10.27 -1.35
CA LEU A 183 17.38 -9.05 -2.02
C LEU A 183 18.86 -9.14 -2.41
N THR A 184 19.26 -8.38 -3.41
CA THR A 184 20.66 -8.21 -3.82
C THR A 184 21.24 -6.92 -3.26
N ALA A 185 22.57 -6.83 -3.18
CA ALA A 185 23.24 -5.59 -2.80
C ALA A 185 22.93 -4.45 -3.79
N GLU A 186 22.83 -4.74 -5.09
CA GLU A 186 22.43 -3.75 -6.11
C GLU A 186 21.00 -3.23 -5.87
N GLU A 187 20.05 -4.11 -5.57
CA GLU A 187 18.69 -3.72 -5.21
C GLU A 187 18.66 -2.86 -3.95
N ALA A 188 19.45 -3.21 -2.92
CA ALA A 188 19.52 -2.42 -1.68
C ALA A 188 20.05 -1.01 -1.92
N ASP A 189 21.11 -0.88 -2.72
CA ASP A 189 21.68 0.42 -3.10
C ASP A 189 20.68 1.23 -3.95
N LEU A 190 20.08 0.60 -4.96
CA LEU A 190 19.14 1.24 -5.89
C LEU A 190 17.85 1.71 -5.18
N PHE A 191 17.33 0.89 -4.27
CA PHE A 191 16.13 1.20 -3.50
C PHE A 191 16.43 2.12 -2.31
N GLU A 192 17.69 2.52 -2.13
CA GLU A 192 18.18 3.37 -1.04
C GLU A 192 17.75 2.81 0.33
N LEU A 193 17.92 1.50 0.52
CA LEU A 193 17.52 0.84 1.77
C LEU A 193 18.40 1.30 2.93
N GLY A 194 17.76 1.87 3.94
CA GLY A 194 18.40 2.23 5.21
C GLY A 194 18.14 1.19 6.30
N GLU A 195 18.24 1.64 7.54
CA GLU A 195 17.87 0.84 8.71
C GLU A 195 16.42 0.33 8.59
N PRO A 196 16.20 -0.98 8.69
CA PRO A 196 14.88 -1.56 8.56
C PRO A 196 13.98 -1.17 9.74
N ARG A 197 12.68 -1.16 9.49
CA ARG A 197 11.65 -1.03 10.54
C ARG A 197 10.88 -2.33 10.64
N GLU A 198 10.32 -2.58 11.82
CA GLU A 198 9.46 -3.74 12.03
C GLU A 198 8.28 -3.73 11.04
N VAL A 199 8.05 -4.88 10.43
CA VAL A 199 6.90 -5.19 9.57
C VAL A 199 6.15 -6.38 10.13
N SER A 200 4.99 -6.66 9.56
CA SER A 200 4.22 -7.87 9.81
C SER A 200 3.55 -8.32 8.51
N PHE A 201 3.28 -9.61 8.40
CA PHE A 201 2.49 -10.18 7.31
C PHE A 201 1.56 -11.25 7.87
N GLU A 202 0.28 -10.92 7.93
CA GLU A 202 -0.78 -11.78 8.49
C GLU A 202 -2.05 -11.57 7.67
N ASP A 203 -2.79 -12.66 7.43
CA ASP A 203 -4.06 -12.67 6.68
C ASP A 203 -4.00 -11.99 5.31
N GLY A 204 -2.85 -12.12 4.63
CA GLY A 204 -2.60 -11.54 3.31
C GLY A 204 -2.27 -10.05 3.33
N ILE A 205 -2.08 -9.44 4.51
CA ILE A 205 -1.82 -8.02 4.67
C ILE A 205 -0.40 -7.78 5.20
N MET A 206 0.42 -7.11 4.39
CA MET A 206 1.75 -6.65 4.77
C MET A 206 1.70 -5.20 5.26
N MET A 207 2.08 -4.99 6.52
CA MET A 207 2.26 -3.66 7.13
C MET A 207 3.74 -3.28 7.01
N SER A 208 4.09 -2.43 6.05
CA SER A 208 5.49 -2.16 5.70
C SER A 208 6.14 -1.01 6.47
N SER A 209 5.40 -0.30 7.31
CA SER A 209 5.93 0.81 8.12
C SER A 209 6.66 1.87 7.26
N GLY A 210 6.08 2.22 6.11
CA GLY A 210 6.58 3.23 5.17
C GLY A 210 7.89 2.86 4.47
N GLN A 211 8.27 1.58 4.45
CA GLN A 211 9.48 1.10 3.77
C GLN A 211 9.27 1.01 2.25
N HIS A 212 10.35 0.77 1.51
CA HIS A 212 10.31 0.71 0.04
C HIS A 212 9.44 -0.47 -0.44
N LYS A 213 8.23 -0.21 -0.93
CA LYS A 213 7.24 -1.24 -1.30
C LYS A 213 7.80 -2.30 -2.26
N GLY A 214 8.62 -1.91 -3.25
CA GLY A 214 9.29 -2.87 -4.14
C GLY A 214 10.15 -3.89 -3.39
N ALA A 215 10.96 -3.43 -2.43
CA ALA A 215 11.79 -4.32 -1.62
C ALA A 215 10.94 -5.18 -0.70
N MET A 216 9.92 -4.59 -0.07
CA MET A 216 9.00 -5.30 0.84
C MET A 216 8.21 -6.40 0.11
N LEU A 217 7.77 -6.16 -1.12
CA LEU A 217 7.16 -7.19 -1.93
C LEU A 217 8.15 -8.32 -2.21
N LEU A 218 9.38 -8.00 -2.61
CA LEU A 218 10.41 -9.01 -2.88
C LEU A 218 10.75 -9.85 -1.65
N THR A 219 10.77 -9.28 -0.44
CA THR A 219 10.99 -10.06 0.78
C THR A 219 9.85 -11.04 1.05
N ILE A 220 8.59 -10.69 0.76
CA ILE A 220 7.48 -11.65 0.84
C ILE A 220 7.56 -12.72 -0.25
N LEU A 221 7.90 -12.33 -1.49
CA LEU A 221 8.02 -13.27 -2.61
C LEU A 221 9.14 -14.29 -2.39
N GLN A 222 10.20 -13.95 -1.66
CA GLN A 222 11.24 -14.89 -1.23
C GLN A 222 10.68 -16.07 -0.42
N HIS A 223 9.57 -15.86 0.28
CA HIS A 223 8.88 -16.86 1.09
C HIS A 223 7.74 -17.56 0.33
N ALA A 224 7.45 -17.18 -0.91
CA ALA A 224 6.37 -17.79 -1.68
C ALA A 224 6.71 -19.26 -2.02
N LYS A 225 5.76 -20.17 -1.79
CA LYS A 225 5.90 -21.58 -2.20
C LYS A 225 6.09 -21.72 -3.71
N GLN A 226 5.52 -20.78 -4.45
CA GLN A 226 5.64 -20.66 -5.89
C GLN A 226 5.71 -19.18 -6.23
N LEU A 227 6.76 -18.79 -6.96
CA LEU A 227 6.90 -17.42 -7.44
C LEU A 227 5.84 -17.17 -8.54
N PRO A 228 5.12 -16.04 -8.50
CA PRO A 228 4.22 -15.67 -9.57
C PRO A 228 5.03 -15.38 -10.84
N GLN A 229 4.46 -15.73 -12.00
CA GLN A 229 5.00 -15.34 -13.31
C GLN A 229 4.53 -13.94 -13.69
N ALA A 230 3.33 -13.57 -13.23
CA ALA A 230 2.75 -12.26 -13.49
C ALA A 230 2.12 -11.64 -12.25
N VAL A 231 2.27 -10.32 -12.11
CA VAL A 231 1.71 -9.52 -11.02
C VAL A 231 0.86 -8.39 -11.60
N VAL A 232 -0.32 -8.17 -11.02
CA VAL A 232 -1.04 -6.90 -11.19
C VAL A 232 -0.88 -6.11 -9.91
N PHE A 233 -0.31 -4.92 -9.99
CA PHE A 233 -0.14 -4.02 -8.85
C PHE A 233 -1.06 -2.81 -8.98
N VAL A 234 -1.75 -2.43 -7.92
CA VAL A 234 -2.64 -1.25 -7.90
C VAL A 234 -2.35 -0.38 -6.68
N ASP A 235 -2.11 0.91 -6.91
CA ASP A 235 -1.79 1.91 -5.88
C ASP A 235 -2.17 3.31 -6.41
N ASP A 236 -2.61 4.22 -5.54
CA ASP A 236 -2.97 5.59 -5.92
C ASP A 236 -1.75 6.51 -6.05
N HIS A 237 -0.59 6.10 -5.57
CA HIS A 237 0.63 6.90 -5.57
C HIS A 237 1.59 6.44 -6.66
N GLY A 238 1.71 7.21 -7.73
CA GLY A 238 2.53 6.85 -8.90
C GLY A 238 4.00 6.50 -8.59
N ARG A 239 4.58 7.06 -7.52
CA ARG A 239 5.91 6.69 -7.03
C ARG A 239 5.96 5.24 -6.53
N HIS A 240 4.94 4.76 -5.83
CA HIS A 240 4.87 3.37 -5.38
C HIS A 240 4.67 2.41 -6.56
N VAL A 241 3.82 2.80 -7.51
CA VAL A 241 3.61 2.07 -8.78
C VAL A 241 4.93 1.88 -9.52
N HIS A 242 5.71 2.95 -9.71
CA HIS A 242 7.01 2.87 -10.39
C HIS A 242 8.03 2.00 -9.63
N ARG A 243 8.11 2.15 -8.30
CA ARG A 243 9.02 1.36 -7.46
C ARG A 243 8.75 -0.14 -7.51
N ILE A 244 7.48 -0.53 -7.59
CA ILE A 244 7.08 -1.94 -7.71
C ILE A 244 7.34 -2.45 -9.14
N TYR A 245 7.01 -1.65 -10.16
CA TYR A 245 7.30 -1.96 -11.55
C TYR A 245 8.79 -2.27 -11.73
N ASP A 246 9.67 -1.37 -11.30
CA ASP A 246 11.11 -1.51 -11.44
C ASP A 246 11.65 -2.74 -10.69
N ALA A 247 11.11 -3.02 -9.49
CA ALA A 247 11.53 -4.16 -8.68
C ALA A 247 11.18 -5.50 -9.34
N LEU A 248 9.98 -5.63 -9.91
CA LEU A 248 9.53 -6.88 -10.54
C LEU A 248 10.11 -7.09 -11.94
N GLU A 249 10.22 -6.03 -12.75
CA GLU A 249 10.84 -6.09 -14.08
C GLU A 249 12.29 -6.58 -14.01
N ARG A 250 13.06 -6.09 -13.02
CA ARG A 250 14.44 -6.55 -12.75
C ARG A 250 14.55 -8.02 -12.40
N ARG A 251 13.48 -8.61 -11.87
CA ARG A 251 13.39 -10.03 -11.51
C ARG A 251 12.78 -10.88 -12.62
N GLY A 252 12.47 -10.29 -13.77
CA GLY A 252 11.83 -10.98 -14.89
C GLY A 252 10.41 -11.46 -14.56
N ILE A 253 9.77 -10.85 -13.57
CA ILE A 253 8.36 -11.11 -13.24
C ILE A 253 7.55 -10.10 -14.06
N GLU A 254 6.65 -10.61 -14.89
CA GLU A 254 5.81 -9.74 -15.71
C GLU A 254 4.87 -8.94 -14.82
N ILE A 255 4.66 -7.66 -15.13
CA ILE A 255 3.84 -6.79 -14.30
C ILE A 255 2.92 -5.88 -15.10
N SER A 256 1.65 -5.79 -14.69
CA SER A 256 0.79 -4.64 -14.99
C SER A 256 0.72 -3.74 -13.75
N ALA A 257 1.42 -2.60 -13.78
CA ALA A 257 1.44 -1.63 -12.70
C ALA A 257 0.41 -0.53 -12.98
N ILE A 258 -0.61 -0.42 -12.11
CA ILE A 258 -1.77 0.45 -12.31
C ILE A 258 -1.74 1.58 -11.28
N HIS A 259 -1.64 2.80 -11.78
CA HIS A 259 -1.82 4.03 -11.01
C HIS A 259 -3.31 4.36 -10.95
N TYR A 260 -3.90 4.24 -9.77
CA TYR A 260 -5.34 4.32 -9.57
C TYR A 260 -5.79 5.70 -9.09
N HIS A 261 -6.53 6.42 -9.93
CA HIS A 261 -6.80 7.85 -9.79
C HIS A 261 -8.16 8.18 -9.15
N ARG A 262 -8.87 7.18 -8.60
CA ARG A 262 -10.27 7.33 -8.17
C ARG A 262 -10.48 8.40 -7.10
N GLU A 263 -9.50 8.62 -6.21
CA GLU A 263 -9.57 9.64 -5.16
C GLU A 263 -8.94 10.98 -5.55
N ASP A 264 -8.38 11.15 -6.75
CA ASP A 264 -7.64 12.35 -7.17
C ASP A 264 -8.45 13.64 -6.99
N LEU A 265 -9.75 13.61 -7.29
CA LEU A 265 -10.62 14.76 -7.09
C LEU A 265 -10.77 15.11 -5.59
N ASN A 266 -10.83 14.12 -4.70
CA ASN A 266 -10.91 14.35 -3.26
C ASN A 266 -9.57 14.81 -2.69
N VAL A 267 -8.45 14.25 -3.17
CA VAL A 267 -7.09 14.69 -2.85
C VAL A 267 -6.89 16.15 -3.29
N ALA A 268 -7.27 16.50 -4.52
CA ALA A 268 -7.17 17.87 -5.04
C ALA A 268 -8.05 18.85 -4.26
N ARG A 269 -9.30 18.47 -3.97
CA ARG A 269 -10.22 19.29 -3.14
C ARG A 269 -9.63 19.54 -1.77
N PHE A 270 -9.02 18.54 -1.14
CA PHE A 270 -8.35 18.76 0.12
C PHE A 270 -7.15 19.67 -0.07
N ARG A 271 -6.20 19.33 -0.95
CA ARG A 271 -4.93 20.05 -1.14
C ARG A 271 -5.14 21.54 -1.39
N TYR A 272 -6.03 21.89 -2.31
CA TYR A 272 -6.28 23.28 -2.73
C TYR A 272 -7.47 23.95 -2.02
N GLY A 273 -8.24 23.21 -1.24
CA GLY A 273 -9.40 23.73 -0.51
C GLY A 273 -9.07 24.34 0.85
N ASP A 274 -10.09 24.95 1.45
CA ASP A 274 -10.05 25.51 2.81
C ASP A 274 -9.89 24.41 3.87
N LYS A 275 -8.91 24.59 4.77
CA LYS A 275 -8.59 23.64 5.85
C LYS A 275 -9.32 23.96 7.17
N THR A 276 -10.07 25.07 7.24
CA THR A 276 -10.74 25.55 8.46
C THR A 276 -11.63 24.49 9.10
N GLU A 277 -12.42 23.77 8.30
CA GLU A 277 -13.32 22.75 8.84
C GLU A 277 -12.56 21.57 9.47
N VAL A 278 -11.46 21.17 8.85
CA VAL A 278 -10.67 20.01 9.27
C VAL A 278 -9.93 20.33 10.57
N ASP A 279 -9.32 21.52 10.65
CA ASP A 279 -8.72 22.04 11.89
C ASP A 279 -9.75 22.15 13.01
N ARG A 280 -10.91 22.76 12.74
CA ARG A 280 -11.99 22.89 13.73
C ARG A 280 -12.43 21.53 14.29
N ARG A 281 -12.53 20.51 13.43
CA ARG A 281 -12.89 19.14 13.84
C ARG A 281 -11.82 18.50 14.71
N TRP A 282 -10.55 18.66 14.34
CA TRP A 282 -9.43 18.18 15.16
C TRP A 282 -9.47 18.80 16.56
N ARG A 283 -9.54 20.14 16.66
CA ARG A 283 -9.58 20.84 17.96
C ARG A 283 -10.76 20.41 18.83
N ARG A 284 -11.92 20.18 18.21
CA ARG A 284 -13.10 19.70 18.93
C ARG A 284 -12.89 18.29 19.48
N LEU A 285 -12.27 17.40 18.69
CA LEU A 285 -11.95 16.05 19.14
C LEU A 285 -10.93 16.08 20.29
N GLU A 286 -9.85 16.85 20.13
CA GLU A 286 -8.80 17.02 21.14
C GLU A 286 -9.35 17.55 22.47
N ALA A 287 -10.22 18.57 22.41
CA ALA A 287 -10.88 19.11 23.60
C ALA A 287 -11.77 18.05 24.29
N ALA A 288 -12.56 17.31 23.52
CA ALA A 288 -13.43 16.26 24.05
C ALA A 288 -12.63 15.12 24.69
N LEU A 289 -11.49 14.73 24.10
CA LEU A 289 -10.61 13.71 24.66
C LEU A 289 -9.93 14.18 25.94
N THR A 290 -9.48 15.44 25.96
CA THR A 290 -8.86 16.03 27.15
C THR A 290 -9.86 16.09 28.30
N GLU A 291 -11.10 16.50 28.02
CA GLU A 291 -12.18 16.48 29.01
C GLU A 291 -12.44 15.07 29.54
N ALA A 292 -12.67 14.10 28.63
CA ALA A 292 -13.05 12.74 28.98
C ALA A 292 -11.95 11.93 29.69
N LEU A 293 -10.68 12.20 29.40
CA LEU A 293 -9.53 11.47 29.94
C LEU A 293 -8.82 12.20 31.09
N SER A 294 -9.26 13.42 31.43
CA SER A 294 -8.74 14.12 32.60
C SER A 294 -9.05 13.34 33.88
N VAL A 295 -8.02 13.04 34.67
CA VAL A 295 -8.21 12.44 35.99
C VAL A 295 -8.58 13.56 36.98
N PRO A 296 -9.68 13.45 37.75
CA PRO A 296 -10.00 14.43 38.77
C PRO A 296 -8.83 14.54 39.76
N VAL A 297 -8.39 15.76 40.04
CA VAL A 297 -7.42 15.99 41.12
C VAL A 297 -8.11 15.61 42.44
N GLU A 298 -7.59 14.61 43.15
CA GLU A 298 -8.04 14.29 44.51
C GLU A 298 -7.97 15.57 45.36
N ALA A 299 -9.12 15.98 45.92
CA ALA A 299 -9.15 17.06 46.88
C ALA A 299 -8.24 16.68 48.06
N PRO A 300 -7.37 17.57 48.56
CA PRO A 300 -6.51 17.26 49.68
C PRO A 300 -7.38 16.83 50.87
N ALA A 301 -7.02 15.70 51.49
CA ALA A 301 -7.72 15.18 52.65
C ALA A 301 -7.85 16.29 53.70
N PRO A 302 -9.03 16.47 54.32
CA PRO A 302 -9.22 17.51 55.33
C PRO A 302 -8.18 17.31 56.43
N ALA A 303 -7.41 18.37 56.71
CA ALA A 303 -6.42 18.36 57.77
C ALA A 303 -7.10 17.94 59.07
N LEU A 304 -6.63 16.83 59.65
CA LEU A 304 -7.04 16.43 60.99
C LEU A 304 -6.58 17.52 61.96
N THR A 305 -7.52 18.37 62.38
CA THR A 305 -7.30 19.33 63.45
C THR A 305 -7.08 18.58 64.77
N PRO A 306 -6.00 18.85 65.51
CA PRO A 306 -5.78 18.28 66.85
C PRO A 306 -6.76 18.84 67.89
#